data_AF-A0A945X4I3-F1
#
_entry.id   AF-A0A945X4I3-F1
#
_cell.length_a   1.000
_cell.length_b   1.000
_cell.length_c   1.000
_cell.angle_alpha   90.00
_cell.angle_beta   90.00
_cell.angle_gamma   90.00
#
_symmetry.space_group_name_H-M   'P 1'
#
loop_
_entity.id
_entity.type
_entity.pdbx_description
1 polymer ?
#
loop_
_entity_poly.entity_id
_entity_poly.type
_entity_poly.pdbx_seq_one_letter_code
_entity_poly.pdbx_strand_id
1 'polypeptide(L)'
;MIELILALGVVAVGVVSITALFPVGLGASRDGMAEMSAAMSADQMLHYLQFRLRDPTTGQAEWTSRVYDYSDPDNPVQGSIPGSRPVDSDDPNLVCDMTVSGAGESGSGGTLFEQADGIYQLVRFREGTTGGSDLADEFNPPSAGDDQTDFRAIAVLWQEDSGLLDTTTDVEHRDIGVTLKVEVSWPAEIPYARRQKAVYQLELFKR
;
A
#
# COMPACT_ATOMS: atom_id res chain seq x y z
N MET A 1 -56.48 -5.14 23.35
CA MET A 1 -56.02 -5.82 22.11
C MET A 1 -55.50 -4.82 21.08
N ILE A 2 -56.16 -3.66 20.89
CA ILE A 2 -55.70 -2.61 19.97
C ILE A 2 -54.35 -1.99 20.35
N GLU A 3 -54.04 -1.79 21.64
CA GLU A 3 -52.73 -1.26 22.05
C GLU A 3 -51.58 -2.18 21.66
N LEU A 4 -51.80 -3.50 21.68
CA LEU A 4 -50.79 -4.50 21.34
C LEU A 4 -50.50 -4.50 19.83
N ILE A 5 -51.53 -4.30 19.01
CA ILE A 5 -51.39 -4.20 17.55
C ILE A 5 -50.68 -2.90 17.18
N LEU A 6 -51.00 -1.78 17.84
CA LEU A 6 -50.32 -0.51 17.61
C LEU A 6 -48.85 -0.55 18.06
N ALA A 7 -48.58 -1.14 19.23
CA ALA A 7 -47.20 -1.32 19.71
C ALA A 7 -46.38 -2.19 18.75
N LEU A 8 -46.94 -3.30 18.28
CA LEU A 8 -46.27 -4.17 17.29
C LEU A 8 -46.03 -3.45 15.96
N GLY A 9 -46.99 -2.63 15.51
CA GLY A 9 -46.85 -1.83 14.29
C GLY A 9 -45.70 -0.82 14.37
N VAL A 10 -45.56 -0.11 15.49
CA VAL A 10 -44.46 0.84 15.70
C VAL A 10 -43.10 0.13 15.77
N VAL A 11 -43.04 -1.02 16.47
CA VAL A 11 -41.79 -1.81 16.54
C VAL A 11 -41.39 -2.32 15.15
N ALA A 12 -42.34 -2.78 14.33
CA ALA A 12 -42.05 -3.26 12.98
C ALA A 12 -41.47 -2.15 12.09
N VAL A 13 -42.05 -0.94 12.13
CA VAL A 13 -41.53 0.22 11.38
C VAL A 13 -40.14 0.62 11.91
N GLY A 14 -39.95 0.62 13.23
CA GLY A 14 -38.67 0.90 13.87
C GLY A 14 -37.56 -0.05 13.42
N VAL A 15 -37.81 -1.36 13.45
CA VAL A 15 -36.82 -2.36 13.04
C VAL A 15 -36.46 -2.22 11.56
N VAL A 16 -37.44 -2.01 10.67
CA VAL A 16 -37.19 -1.82 9.23
C VAL A 16 -36.36 -0.56 8.97
N SER A 17 -36.60 0.52 9.73
CA SER A 17 -35.81 1.75 9.59
C SER A 17 -34.35 1.57 10.01
N ILE A 18 -34.08 0.82 11.08
CA ILE A 18 -32.73 0.57 11.58
C ILE A 18 -31.97 -0.39 10.66
N THR A 19 -32.62 -1.44 10.15
CA THR A 19 -31.99 -2.39 9.24
C THR A 19 -31.61 -1.76 7.90
N ALA A 20 -32.33 -0.71 7.46
CA ALA A 20 -31.95 0.05 6.27
C ALA A 20 -30.67 0.89 6.46
N LEU A 21 -30.41 1.39 7.67
CA LEU A 21 -29.24 2.21 7.98
C LEU A 21 -27.97 1.39 8.25
N PHE A 22 -28.13 0.15 8.73
CA PHE A 22 -27.00 -0.69 9.14
C PHE A 22 -25.99 -0.98 8.02
N PRO A 23 -26.39 -1.33 6.78
CA PRO A 23 -25.44 -1.56 5.69
C PRO A 23 -24.60 -0.33 5.34
N VAL A 24 -25.19 0.87 5.42
CA VAL A 24 -24.50 2.13 5.12
C VAL A 24 -23.46 2.45 6.20
N GLY A 25 -23.83 2.28 7.46
CA GLY A 25 -22.90 2.46 8.59
C GLY A 25 -21.74 1.47 8.56
N LEU A 26 -22.01 0.21 8.20
CA LEU A 26 -20.97 -0.80 8.01
C LEU A 26 -20.06 -0.49 6.83
N GLY A 27 -20.61 -0.03 5.70
CA GLY A 27 -19.82 0.40 4.54
C GLY A 27 -18.84 1.51 4.90
N ALA A 28 -19.32 2.55 5.59
CA ALA A 28 -18.47 3.66 6.05
C ALA A 28 -17.39 3.19 7.04
N SER A 29 -17.74 2.27 7.96
CA SER A 29 -16.78 1.73 8.93
C SER A 29 -15.69 0.90 8.24
N ARG A 30 -16.07 0.05 7.29
CA ARG A 30 -15.15 -0.77 6.50
C ARG A 30 -14.19 0.10 5.69
N ASP A 31 -14.72 1.11 5.01
CA ASP A 31 -13.92 1.99 4.17
C ASP A 31 -12.94 2.82 5.03
N GLY A 32 -13.35 3.27 6.23
CA GLY A 32 -12.46 3.93 7.18
C GLY A 32 -11.35 3.03 7.73
N MET A 33 -11.63 1.74 7.96
CA MET A 33 -10.60 0.76 8.35
C MET A 33 -9.61 0.50 7.20
N ALA A 34 -10.10 0.43 5.97
CA ALA A 34 -9.27 0.24 4.78
C ALA A 34 -8.33 1.45 4.56
N GLU A 35 -8.84 2.67 4.70
CA GLU A 35 -8.05 3.90 4.62
C GLU A 35 -6.97 3.96 5.72
N MET A 36 -7.33 3.64 6.96
CA MET A 36 -6.37 3.59 8.07
C MET A 36 -5.27 2.55 7.83
N SER A 37 -5.64 1.37 7.33
CA SER A 37 -4.67 0.32 7.01
C SER A 37 -3.74 0.75 5.87
N ALA A 38 -4.28 1.37 4.82
CA ALA A 38 -3.49 1.88 3.71
C ALA A 38 -2.50 2.98 4.16
N ALA A 39 -2.95 3.89 5.02
CA ALA A 39 -2.12 4.97 5.57
C ALA A 39 -0.96 4.41 6.42
N MET A 40 -1.24 3.45 7.31
CA MET A 40 -0.22 2.84 8.16
C MET A 40 0.83 2.08 7.35
N SER A 41 0.39 1.32 6.34
CA SER A 41 1.29 0.62 5.44
C SER A 41 2.17 1.56 4.61
N ALA A 42 1.59 2.66 4.11
CA ALA A 42 2.34 3.67 3.38
C ALA A 42 3.40 4.34 4.26
N ASP A 43 3.05 4.70 5.50
CA ASP A 43 3.96 5.31 6.46
C ASP A 43 5.12 4.37 6.82
N GLN A 44 4.83 3.09 7.09
CA GLN A 44 5.86 2.09 7.36
C GLN A 44 6.81 1.92 6.17
N MET A 45 6.29 1.88 4.94
CA MET A 45 7.11 1.77 3.73
C MET A 45 7.99 3.00 3.52
N LEU A 46 7.43 4.20 3.65
CA LEU A 46 8.15 5.46 3.49
C LEU A 46 9.25 5.62 4.56
N HIS A 47 8.97 5.27 5.80
CA HIS A 47 9.98 5.30 6.88
C HIS A 47 11.09 4.26 6.67
N TYR A 48 10.74 3.06 6.20
CA TYR A 48 11.73 2.04 5.87
C TYR A 48 12.64 2.49 4.72
N LEU A 49 12.08 3.06 3.66
CA LEU A 49 12.84 3.63 2.54
C LEU A 49 13.72 4.79 2.99
N GLN A 50 13.18 5.70 3.81
CA GLN A 50 13.95 6.80 4.39
C GLN A 50 15.14 6.28 5.21
N PHE A 51 14.93 5.25 6.03
CA PHE A 51 15.99 4.66 6.83
C PHE A 51 17.08 4.05 5.94
N ARG A 52 16.70 3.25 4.94
CA ARG A 52 17.67 2.65 4.00
C ARG A 52 18.47 3.70 3.22
N LEU A 53 17.80 4.73 2.71
CA LEU A 53 18.45 5.81 1.95
C LEU A 53 19.36 6.69 2.81
N ARG A 54 19.15 6.74 4.13
CA ARG A 54 19.94 7.55 5.07
C ARG A 54 20.98 6.77 5.87
N ASP A 55 21.12 5.47 5.67
CA ASP A 55 22.09 4.66 6.42
C ASP A 55 23.51 5.22 6.21
N PRO A 56 24.27 5.57 7.27
CA PRO A 56 25.63 6.10 7.12
C PRO A 56 26.63 5.11 6.53
N THR A 57 26.32 3.80 6.53
CA THR A 57 27.23 2.72 6.14
C THR A 57 27.09 2.37 4.66
N THR A 58 25.85 2.36 4.15
CA THR A 58 25.49 1.97 2.78
C THR A 58 24.62 3.00 2.07
N GLY A 59 24.04 3.97 2.78
CA GLY A 59 23.05 4.91 2.26
C GLY A 59 23.57 5.84 1.17
N GLN A 60 24.87 6.16 1.13
CA GLN A 60 25.43 6.89 -0.02
C GLN A 60 25.47 6.03 -1.30
N ALA A 61 25.72 4.73 -1.16
CA ALA A 61 25.67 3.79 -2.29
C ALA A 61 24.21 3.51 -2.69
N GLU A 62 23.29 3.36 -1.73
CA GLU A 62 21.85 3.15 -1.97
C GLU A 62 21.16 4.40 -2.53
N TRP A 63 21.52 5.60 -2.09
CA TRP A 63 21.04 6.85 -2.70
C TRP A 63 21.50 6.91 -4.15
N THR A 64 22.78 6.61 -4.39
CA THR A 64 23.31 6.68 -5.75
C THR A 64 22.69 5.61 -6.67
N SER A 65 22.51 4.38 -6.19
CA SER A 65 21.97 3.28 -7.00
C SER A 65 20.45 3.35 -7.18
N ARG A 66 19.70 3.79 -6.16
CA ARG A 66 18.22 3.78 -6.19
C ARG A 66 17.60 5.11 -6.61
N VAL A 67 18.25 6.24 -6.34
CA VAL A 67 17.74 7.59 -6.66
C VAL A 67 18.45 8.18 -7.87
N TYR A 68 19.78 8.04 -7.95
CA TYR A 68 20.64 8.78 -8.90
C TYR A 68 21.04 8.01 -10.17
N ASP A 69 21.02 6.66 -10.20
CA ASP A 69 21.42 5.88 -11.39
C ASP A 69 20.36 5.94 -12.50
N TYR A 70 20.37 7.09 -13.18
CA TYR A 70 19.66 7.39 -14.40
C TYR A 70 20.61 7.19 -15.58
N SER A 71 21.16 5.98 -15.73
CA SER A 71 21.91 5.64 -16.95
C SER A 71 20.96 5.41 -18.14
N ASP A 72 19.68 5.10 -17.89
CA ASP A 72 18.64 4.97 -18.92
C ASP A 72 17.21 5.11 -18.33
N PRO A 73 16.42 6.16 -18.65
CA PRO A 73 15.01 6.25 -18.25
C PRO A 73 14.13 5.11 -18.73
N ASP A 74 14.51 4.48 -19.85
CA ASP A 74 13.76 3.39 -20.46
C ASP A 74 14.21 2.01 -19.92
N ASN A 75 15.27 1.97 -19.09
CA ASN A 75 15.83 0.74 -18.53
C ASN A 75 16.44 0.98 -17.12
N PRO A 76 15.59 1.19 -16.10
CA PRO A 76 16.04 1.36 -14.73
C PRO A 76 16.85 0.14 -14.27
N VAL A 77 17.93 0.38 -13.50
CA VAL A 77 18.64 -0.71 -12.82
C VAL A 77 17.65 -1.40 -11.88
N GLN A 78 17.59 -2.73 -11.89
CA GLN A 78 16.69 -3.52 -11.03
C GLN A 78 16.77 -3.04 -9.57
N GLY A 79 15.63 -2.65 -8.99
CA GLY A 79 15.53 -2.15 -7.62
C GLY A 79 15.76 -0.64 -7.44
N SER A 80 15.92 0.12 -8.53
CA SER A 80 15.88 1.59 -8.50
C SER A 80 14.43 2.11 -8.41
N ILE A 81 14.27 3.29 -7.80
CA ILE A 81 12.94 3.91 -7.65
C ILE A 81 12.60 4.62 -8.97
N PRO A 82 11.47 4.28 -9.61
CA PRO A 82 11.15 4.83 -10.92
C PRO A 82 10.96 6.35 -10.86
N GLY A 83 11.58 7.07 -11.80
CA GLY A 83 11.56 8.54 -11.89
C GLY A 83 10.23 9.15 -12.34
N SER A 84 9.25 8.31 -12.63
CA SER A 84 7.89 8.65 -12.97
C SER A 84 6.98 7.55 -12.47
N ARG A 85 5.69 7.86 -12.29
CA ARG A 85 4.71 6.85 -11.94
C ARG A 85 4.74 5.70 -12.97
N PRO A 86 4.89 4.43 -12.55
CA PRO A 86 4.93 3.27 -13.45
C PRO A 86 3.71 3.22 -14.37
N VAL A 87 3.92 3.05 -15.67
CA VAL A 87 2.85 3.04 -16.69
C VAL A 87 1.91 1.84 -16.51
N ASP A 88 2.45 0.72 -16.04
CA ASP A 88 1.67 -0.49 -15.74
C ASP A 88 0.77 -0.33 -14.50
N SER A 89 0.94 0.74 -13.71
CA SER A 89 0.01 1.06 -12.61
C SER A 89 -1.39 1.49 -13.09
N ASP A 90 -1.51 1.90 -14.36
CA ASP A 90 -2.78 2.33 -14.95
C ASP A 90 -3.53 1.20 -15.67
N ASP A 91 -2.99 -0.02 -15.71
CA ASP A 91 -3.69 -1.15 -16.33
C ASP A 91 -5.00 -1.41 -15.56
N PRO A 92 -6.18 -1.22 -16.20
CA PRO A 92 -7.46 -1.43 -15.56
C PRO A 92 -7.66 -2.88 -15.09
N ASN A 93 -6.91 -3.83 -15.67
CA ASN A 93 -6.92 -5.24 -15.34
C ASN A 93 -5.76 -5.65 -14.42
N LEU A 94 -4.99 -4.71 -13.86
CA LEU A 94 -3.94 -4.98 -12.88
C LEU A 94 -4.55 -5.51 -11.58
N VAL A 95 -4.99 -6.76 -11.60
CA VAL A 95 -5.28 -7.56 -10.41
C VAL A 95 -3.94 -8.16 -10.01
N CYS A 96 -3.26 -7.51 -9.07
CA CYS A 96 -2.04 -8.05 -8.48
C CYS A 96 -2.44 -9.23 -7.60
N ASP A 97 -2.61 -10.39 -8.23
CA ASP A 97 -2.60 -11.67 -7.55
C ASP A 97 -1.18 -12.20 -7.54
N MET A 98 -0.34 -11.64 -6.66
CA MET A 98 0.82 -12.42 -6.26
C MET A 98 0.31 -13.64 -5.52
N THR A 99 0.30 -14.77 -6.22
CA THR A 99 0.79 -16.00 -5.60
C THR A 99 2.09 -15.61 -4.91
N VAL A 100 2.14 -15.70 -3.59
CA VAL A 100 3.26 -15.18 -2.81
C VAL A 100 4.48 -16.08 -2.95
N SER A 101 5.01 -16.10 -4.17
CA SER A 101 6.25 -16.76 -4.57
C SER A 101 7.40 -15.77 -4.68
N GLY A 102 7.15 -14.48 -4.44
CA GLY A 102 8.17 -13.45 -4.29
C GLY A 102 8.66 -13.37 -2.84
N ALA A 103 9.98 -13.25 -2.66
CA ALA A 103 10.55 -12.94 -1.35
C ALA A 103 10.04 -11.57 -0.90
N GLY A 104 9.35 -11.50 0.23
CA GLY A 104 8.97 -10.21 0.82
C GLY A 104 10.20 -9.35 1.09
N GLU A 105 10.03 -8.03 1.11
CA GLU A 105 11.11 -7.11 1.46
C GLU A 105 11.64 -7.46 2.87
N SER A 106 12.95 -7.71 2.96
CA SER A 106 13.61 -8.11 4.21
C SER A 106 13.43 -7.03 5.28
N GLY A 107 12.68 -7.36 6.34
CA GLY A 107 12.35 -6.42 7.43
C GLY A 107 10.92 -5.87 7.42
N SER A 108 10.11 -6.18 6.40
CA SER A 108 8.68 -5.83 6.35
C SER A 108 7.77 -6.74 7.17
N GLY A 109 8.33 -7.79 7.80
CA GLY A 109 7.55 -8.83 8.44
C GLY A 109 6.63 -9.57 7.46
N GLY A 110 7.00 -9.69 6.17
CA GLY A 110 6.21 -10.43 5.20
C GLY A 110 4.88 -9.77 4.82
N THR A 111 4.72 -8.46 4.99
CA THR A 111 3.48 -7.73 4.62
C THR A 111 3.61 -6.92 3.33
N LEU A 112 4.84 -6.70 2.87
CA LEU A 112 5.17 -5.96 1.66
C LEU A 112 5.87 -6.89 0.66
N PHE A 113 5.28 -7.03 -0.51
CA PHE A 113 5.79 -7.87 -1.59
C PHE A 113 6.01 -7.01 -2.83
N GLU A 114 7.18 -7.08 -3.43
CA GLU A 114 7.50 -6.39 -4.68
C GLU A 114 7.11 -7.29 -5.86
N GLN A 115 6.34 -6.75 -6.80
CA GLN A 115 5.91 -7.48 -8.00
C GLN A 115 6.72 -7.09 -9.24
N ALA A 116 7.00 -5.80 -9.38
CA ALA A 116 7.72 -5.18 -10.48
C ALA A 116 8.30 -3.85 -10.00
N ASP A 117 9.19 -3.23 -10.79
CA ASP A 117 9.90 -1.99 -10.42
C ASP A 117 8.91 -0.89 -9.96
N GLY A 118 8.89 -0.62 -8.65
CA GLY A 118 8.02 0.39 -8.03
C GLY A 118 6.56 -0.03 -7.80
N ILE A 119 6.17 -1.28 -8.06
CA ILE A 119 4.83 -1.81 -7.76
C ILE A 119 4.93 -2.84 -6.64
N TYR A 120 4.27 -2.53 -5.53
CA TYR A 120 4.21 -3.35 -4.33
C TYR A 120 2.79 -3.81 -4.05
N GLN A 121 2.65 -5.00 -3.51
CA GLN A 121 1.40 -5.46 -2.89
C GLN A 121 1.56 -5.43 -1.38
N LEU A 122 0.57 -4.83 -0.76
CA LEU A 122 0.39 -4.78 0.68
C LEU A 122 -0.61 -5.86 1.06
N VAL A 123 -0.19 -6.77 1.90
CA VAL A 123 -1.04 -7.87 2.37
C VAL A 123 -1.02 -7.90 3.88
N ARG A 124 -2.22 -7.91 4.47
CA ARG A 124 -2.39 -8.16 5.89
C ARG A 124 -3.07 -9.51 6.08
N PHE A 125 -2.35 -10.41 6.74
CA PHE A 125 -2.87 -11.71 7.12
C PHE A 125 -3.66 -11.60 8.43
N ARG A 126 -4.75 -12.36 8.49
CA ARG A 126 -5.40 -12.71 9.75
C ARG A 126 -4.50 -13.69 10.46
N GLU A 127 -4.31 -13.52 11.77
CA GLU A 127 -3.60 -14.49 12.59
C GLU A 127 -4.30 -15.85 12.49
N GLY A 128 -3.70 -16.78 11.76
CA GLY A 128 -4.15 -18.15 11.69
C GLY A 128 -3.93 -18.82 13.03
N THR A 129 -4.99 -19.38 13.62
CA THR A 129 -4.88 -20.18 14.85
C THR A 129 -4.28 -21.55 14.53
N THR A 130 -3.05 -21.59 14.05
CA THR A 130 -2.35 -22.86 13.86
C THR A 130 -1.65 -23.16 15.19
N GLY A 131 -2.24 -24.08 15.97
CA GLY A 131 -1.74 -24.54 17.26
C GLY A 131 -0.44 -25.36 17.15
N GLY A 132 0.60 -24.79 16.54
CA GLY A 132 1.94 -25.33 16.44
C GLY A 132 2.94 -24.27 16.89
N SER A 133 3.91 -24.65 17.71
CA SER A 133 4.91 -23.80 18.36
C SER A 133 5.93 -23.13 17.42
N ASP A 134 5.61 -22.98 16.15
CA ASP A 134 6.50 -22.40 15.16
C ASP A 134 6.03 -20.98 14.85
N LEU A 135 6.65 -20.01 15.52
CA LEU A 135 6.62 -18.57 15.23
C LEU A 135 7.03 -18.21 13.78
N ALA A 136 7.22 -19.20 12.91
CA ALA A 136 7.60 -19.08 11.52
C ALA A 136 6.40 -19.02 10.56
N ASP A 137 5.18 -19.34 11.02
CA ASP A 137 4.02 -19.47 10.14
C ASP A 137 3.06 -18.26 10.14
N GLU A 138 3.25 -17.31 11.06
CA GLU A 138 2.41 -16.09 11.15
C GLU A 138 2.67 -15.08 10.02
N PHE A 139 3.84 -15.15 9.41
CA PHE A 139 4.28 -14.31 8.29
C PHE A 139 4.56 -15.10 7.02
N ASN A 140 4.31 -16.42 7.05
CA ASN A 140 4.30 -17.19 5.83
C ASN A 140 3.03 -16.81 5.08
N PRO A 141 3.14 -16.39 3.82
CA PRO A 141 1.95 -16.20 3.04
C PRO A 141 1.18 -17.52 2.95
N PRO A 142 -0.15 -17.51 3.11
CA PRO A 142 -0.94 -18.69 2.87
C PRO A 142 -0.61 -19.23 1.48
N SER A 143 -0.42 -20.54 1.39
CA SER A 143 -0.43 -21.26 0.13
C SER A 143 -1.62 -20.75 -0.68
N ALA A 144 -1.40 -20.32 -1.93
CA ALA A 144 -2.42 -19.71 -2.78
C ALA A 144 -3.73 -20.53 -2.77
N GLY A 145 -4.69 -20.12 -1.93
CA GLY A 145 -5.87 -20.93 -1.61
C GLY A 145 -6.39 -20.80 -0.17
N ASP A 146 -5.56 -20.44 0.81
CA ASP A 146 -6.04 -20.22 2.17
C ASP A 146 -6.51 -18.76 2.37
N ASP A 147 -7.83 -18.61 2.50
CA ASP A 147 -8.62 -17.37 2.60
C ASP A 147 -8.42 -16.64 3.94
N GLN A 148 -7.16 -16.35 4.30
CA GLN A 148 -6.77 -15.70 5.56
C GLN A 148 -6.30 -14.26 5.38
N THR A 149 -6.60 -13.63 4.24
CA THR A 149 -6.19 -12.23 4.02
C THR A 149 -7.31 -11.27 4.41
N ASP A 150 -7.07 -10.42 5.39
CA ASP A 150 -8.05 -9.43 5.86
C ASP A 150 -8.01 -8.13 5.04
N PHE A 151 -6.87 -7.81 4.44
CA PHE A 151 -6.70 -6.61 3.62
C PHE A 151 -5.64 -6.80 2.53
N ARG A 152 -5.99 -6.39 1.30
CA ARG A 152 -5.06 -6.30 0.17
C ARG A 152 -5.14 -4.93 -0.46
N ALA A 153 -3.98 -4.32 -0.65
CA ALA A 153 -3.83 -3.08 -1.40
C ALA A 153 -2.62 -3.19 -2.33
N ILE A 154 -2.61 -2.32 -3.33
CA ILE A 154 -1.49 -2.17 -4.26
C ILE A 154 -0.89 -0.80 -4.02
N ALA A 155 0.39 -0.76 -3.68
CA ALA A 155 1.16 0.45 -3.52
C ALA A 155 2.07 0.66 -4.73
N VAL A 156 2.06 1.87 -5.27
CA VAL A 156 2.89 2.28 -6.40
C VAL A 156 3.82 3.36 -5.89
N LEU A 157 5.13 3.11 -5.94
CA LEU A 157 6.19 4.00 -5.51
C LEU A 157 6.84 4.64 -6.74
N TRP A 158 7.02 5.94 -6.70
CA TRP A 158 7.86 6.65 -7.66
C TRP A 158 8.52 7.86 -7.00
N GLN A 159 9.51 8.41 -7.69
CA GLN A 159 10.22 9.60 -7.24
C GLN A 159 9.99 10.78 -8.19
N GLU A 160 10.00 11.98 -7.62
CA GLU A 160 9.97 13.25 -8.33
C GLU A 160 11.03 14.19 -7.76
N ASP A 161 11.43 15.18 -8.57
CA ASP A 161 12.41 16.18 -8.15
C ASP A 161 11.87 17.03 -6.99
N SER A 162 12.74 17.33 -6.03
CA SER A 162 12.41 18.29 -4.98
C SER A 162 12.46 19.69 -5.58
N GLY A 163 11.30 20.28 -5.88
CA GLY A 163 11.16 21.61 -6.53
C GLY A 163 11.69 22.79 -5.70
N LEU A 164 12.57 22.55 -4.74
CA LEU A 164 13.20 23.52 -3.84
C LEU A 164 14.39 24.27 -4.46
N LEU A 165 14.91 23.79 -5.59
CA LEU A 165 16.08 24.37 -6.25
C LEU A 165 15.69 24.79 -7.69
N ASP A 166 15.64 26.10 -7.90
CA ASP A 166 15.19 26.78 -9.13
C ASP A 166 16.34 26.96 -10.12
N THR A 167 16.92 25.85 -10.62
CA THR A 167 17.97 25.91 -11.65
C THR A 167 17.88 24.79 -12.68
N THR A 168 18.23 25.10 -13.92
CA THR A 168 17.92 24.39 -15.18
C THR A 168 18.70 23.09 -15.44
N THR A 169 19.10 22.35 -14.40
CA THR A 169 19.88 21.10 -14.53
C THR A 169 19.33 20.00 -13.63
N ASP A 170 18.31 19.27 -14.13
CA ASP A 170 17.57 18.20 -13.42
C ASP A 170 18.46 17.11 -12.78
N VAL A 171 19.67 16.89 -13.31
CA VAL A 171 20.55 15.79 -12.89
C VAL A 171 21.28 16.07 -11.56
N GLU A 172 21.56 17.34 -11.21
CA GLU A 172 22.30 17.68 -9.99
C GLU A 172 21.38 17.80 -8.74
N HIS A 173 20.08 17.98 -8.93
CA HIS A 173 19.12 18.19 -7.85
C HIS A 173 18.79 16.91 -7.07
N ARG A 174 18.74 15.77 -7.75
CA ARG A 174 18.48 14.46 -7.15
C ARG A 174 19.60 13.98 -6.24
N ASP A 175 20.80 14.55 -6.35
CA ASP A 175 21.88 14.28 -5.41
C ASP A 175 21.69 15.01 -4.07
N ILE A 176 20.85 16.03 -4.01
CA ILE A 176 20.62 16.84 -2.81
C ILE A 176 19.32 16.45 -2.12
N GLY A 177 18.24 16.22 -2.90
CA GLY A 177 16.96 15.82 -2.35
C GLY A 177 15.97 15.34 -3.38
N VAL A 178 15.11 14.42 -2.95
CA VAL A 178 14.10 13.77 -3.78
C VAL A 178 12.76 13.71 -3.06
N THR A 179 11.68 13.81 -3.81
CA THR A 179 10.32 13.62 -3.33
C THR A 179 9.90 12.19 -3.63
N LEU A 180 9.70 11.37 -2.60
CA LEU A 180 9.10 10.04 -2.75
C LEU A 180 7.59 10.17 -2.71
N LYS A 181 6.91 9.55 -3.68
CA LYS A 181 5.46 9.44 -3.73
C LYS A 181 5.04 7.99 -3.72
N VAL A 182 4.01 7.71 -2.92
CA VAL A 182 3.40 6.39 -2.79
C VAL A 182 1.90 6.54 -3.01
N GLU A 183 1.38 5.92 -4.05
CA GLU A 183 -0.06 5.75 -4.22
C GLU A 183 -0.47 4.39 -3.69
N VAL A 184 -1.33 4.35 -2.68
CA VAL A 184 -1.96 3.12 -2.23
C VAL A 184 -3.37 3.04 -2.78
N SER A 185 -3.70 1.92 -3.43
CA SER A 185 -5.01 1.65 -4.01
C SER A 185 -5.63 0.38 -3.42
N TRP A 186 -6.88 0.47 -3.01
CA TRP A 186 -7.63 -0.63 -2.38
C TRP A 186 -9.11 -0.61 -2.77
N PRO A 187 -9.83 -1.74 -2.65
CA PRO A 187 -9.31 -3.10 -2.46
C PRO A 187 -8.60 -3.63 -3.72
N ALA A 188 -7.59 -4.48 -3.59
CA ALA A 188 -6.78 -4.95 -4.72
C ALA A 188 -7.55 -5.87 -5.69
N GLU A 189 -8.65 -6.48 -5.24
CA GLU A 189 -9.43 -7.46 -5.99
C GLU A 189 -10.29 -6.84 -7.10
N ILE A 190 -10.58 -5.53 -7.01
CA ILE A 190 -11.39 -4.83 -8.01
C ILE A 190 -10.48 -4.10 -9.02
N PRO A 191 -10.93 -3.88 -10.27
CA PRO A 191 -10.21 -3.12 -11.29
C PRO A 191 -9.74 -1.75 -10.79
N TYR A 192 -8.54 -1.33 -11.20
CA TYR A 192 -7.90 -0.09 -10.74
C TYR A 192 -8.79 1.15 -10.86
N ALA A 193 -9.58 1.27 -11.94
CA ALA A 193 -10.50 2.38 -12.17
C ALA A 193 -11.63 2.51 -11.11
N ARG A 194 -11.91 1.45 -10.36
CA ARG A 194 -12.95 1.41 -9.32
C ARG A 194 -12.39 1.37 -7.90
N ARG A 195 -11.06 1.38 -7.73
CA ARG A 195 -10.39 1.40 -6.43
C ARG A 195 -10.48 2.78 -5.78
N GLN A 196 -10.53 2.78 -4.45
CA GLN A 196 -10.17 3.95 -3.66
C GLN A 196 -8.65 4.10 -3.68
N LYS A 197 -8.17 5.35 -3.69
CA LYS A 197 -6.75 5.68 -3.84
C LYS A 197 -6.38 6.81 -2.90
N ALA A 198 -5.21 6.70 -2.30
CA ALA A 198 -4.60 7.79 -1.55
C ALA A 198 -3.13 7.91 -1.95
N VAL A 199 -2.66 9.15 -2.13
CA VAL A 199 -1.28 9.46 -2.46
C VAL A 199 -0.62 10.08 -1.23
N TYR A 200 0.49 9.49 -0.82
CA TYR A 200 1.35 9.95 0.25
C TYR A 200 2.66 10.46 -0.33
N GLN A 201 3.22 11.50 0.28
CA GLN A 201 4.44 12.14 -0.17
C GLN A 201 5.41 12.31 1.00
N LEU A 202 6.69 12.01 0.76
CA LEU A 202 7.77 12.27 1.69
C LEU A 202 8.94 12.94 0.97
N GLU A 203 9.33 14.11 1.43
CA GLU A 203 10.53 14.79 0.94
C GLU A 203 11.75 14.31 1.73
N LEU A 204 12.74 13.81 0.99
CA LEU A 204 14.00 13.33 1.52
C LEU A 204 15.14 14.19 1.02
N PHE A 205 16.02 14.56 1.94
CA PHE A 205 17.28 15.25 1.65
C PHE A 205 18.44 14.35 2.04
N LYS A 206 19.45 14.30 1.18
CA LYS A 206 20.75 13.70 1.48
C LYS A 206 21.39 14.51 2.60
N ARG A 207 21.95 13.82 3.60
CA ARG A 207 22.57 14.43 4.79
C ARG A 207 24.09 14.39 4.70
#